data_AF-A0A847YAQ5-F1
#
_entry.id   AF-A0A847YAQ5-F1
#
_cell.length_a   1.000
_cell.length_b   1.000
_cell.length_c   1.000
_cell.angle_alpha   90.00
_cell.angle_beta   90.00
_cell.angle_gamma   90.00
#
_symmetry.space_group_name_H-M   'P 1'
#
loop_
_entity.id
_entity.type
_entity.pdbx_description
1 polymer ?
#
loop_
_entity_poly.entity_id
_entity_poly.type
_entity_poly.pdbx_seq_one_letter_code
_entity_poly.pdbx_strand_id
1 'polypeptide(L)'
;MTIHDRNTIRITRRLREAAGYMEFGMLSHALQALPTEGLGVWEGPTFFLRGQILTALGNLSEAAASFRHAAEVSSFPHDRIAWLALSHCVRRAGDVDAAVHYLGRARGAFSRHLFLTNEERTALPFQTEERREKEGKA
;
A
#
# COMPACT_ATOMS: atom_id res chain seq x y z
N MET A 1 -22.10 -12.28 -20.83
CA MET A 1 -20.88 -11.57 -20.39
C MET A 1 -21.30 -10.25 -19.79
N THR A 2 -21.12 -10.07 -18.48
CA THR A 2 -21.68 -8.92 -17.75
C THR A 2 -20.85 -7.66 -18.00
N ILE A 3 -21.42 -6.48 -17.73
CA ILE A 3 -20.72 -5.19 -17.89
C ILE A 3 -19.45 -5.15 -17.01
N HIS A 4 -19.48 -5.80 -15.86
CA HIS A 4 -18.36 -5.90 -14.92
C HIS A 4 -17.18 -6.70 -15.50
N ASP A 5 -17.47 -7.78 -16.25
CA ASP A 5 -16.46 -8.61 -16.91
C ASP A 5 -15.74 -7.82 -18.03
N ARG A 6 -16.48 -7.03 -18.81
CA ARG A 6 -15.90 -6.19 -19.87
C ARG A 6 -14.95 -5.14 -19.31
N ASN A 7 -15.32 -4.48 -18.21
CA ASN A 7 -14.46 -3.47 -17.59
C ASN A 7 -13.18 -4.09 -17.03
N THR A 8 -13.28 -5.25 -16.38
CA THR A 8 -12.12 -5.99 -15.85
C THR A 8 -11.14 -6.38 -16.95
N ILE A 9 -11.62 -6.90 -18.08
CA ILE A 9 -10.77 -7.24 -19.23
C ILE A 9 -10.08 -5.99 -19.79
N ARG A 10 -10.79 -4.86 -19.87
CA ARG A 10 -10.22 -3.60 -20.35
C ARG A 10 -9.08 -3.12 -19.44
N ILE A 11 -9.30 -3.11 -18.12
CA ILE A 11 -8.33 -2.65 -17.13
C ILE A 11 -7.09 -3.54 -17.13
N THR A 12 -7.27 -4.86 -17.03
CA THR A 12 -6.16 -5.82 -17.01
C THR A 12 -5.31 -5.73 -18.28
N ARG A 13 -5.94 -5.53 -19.45
CA ARG A 13 -5.21 -5.30 -20.70
C ARG A 13 -4.38 -4.01 -20.66
N ARG A 14 -4.95 -2.90 -20.19
CA ARG A 14 -4.26 -1.61 -20.08
C ARG A 14 -3.10 -1.65 -19.10
N LEU A 15 -3.28 -2.34 -17.96
CA LEU A 15 -2.20 -2.53 -16.98
C LEU A 15 -1.05 -3.35 -17.56
N ARG A 16 -1.35 -4.41 -18.31
CA ARG A 16 -0.31 -5.21 -19.00
C ARG A 16 0.44 -4.38 -20.03
N GLU A 17 -0.28 -3.57 -20.80
CA GLU A 17 0.32 -2.66 -21.79
C GLU A 17 1.24 -1.63 -21.12
N ALA A 18 0.78 -1.00 -20.03
CA ALA A 18 1.59 -0.06 -19.25
C ALA A 18 2.85 -0.71 -18.67
N ALA A 19 2.74 -1.92 -18.11
CA ALA A 19 3.88 -2.68 -17.61
C ALA A 19 4.88 -2.99 -18.74
N GLY A 20 4.40 -3.42 -19.90
CA GLY A 20 5.26 -3.64 -21.08
C GLY A 20 6.02 -2.39 -21.49
N TYR A 21 5.34 -1.23 -21.58
CA TYR A 21 6.02 0.03 -21.87
C TYR A 21 7.08 0.39 -20.81
N MET A 22 6.81 0.11 -19.53
CA MET A 22 7.76 0.34 -18.45
C MET A 22 9.00 -0.55 -18.58
N GLU A 23 8.84 -1.83 -18.92
CA GLU A 23 9.94 -2.77 -19.15
C GLU A 23 10.86 -2.33 -20.30
N PHE A 24 10.31 -1.68 -21.33
CA PHE A 24 11.08 -1.09 -22.43
C PHE A 24 11.58 0.34 -22.17
N GLY A 25 11.39 0.89 -20.96
CA GLY A 25 11.82 2.25 -20.61
C GLY A 25 10.98 3.36 -21.24
N MET A 26 9.85 3.03 -21.88
CA MET A 26 8.92 3.98 -22.50
C MET A 26 7.98 4.59 -21.46
N LEU A 27 8.54 5.24 -20.44
CA LEU A 27 7.82 5.64 -19.22
C LEU A 27 6.63 6.58 -19.48
N SER A 28 6.73 7.53 -20.42
CA SER A 28 5.61 8.40 -20.78
C SER A 28 4.45 7.64 -21.40
N HIS A 29 4.73 6.63 -22.24
CA HIS A 29 3.72 5.77 -22.84
C HIS A 29 3.09 4.86 -21.79
N ALA A 30 3.91 4.34 -20.86
CA ALA A 30 3.43 3.56 -19.72
C ALA A 30 2.42 4.37 -18.90
N LEU A 31 2.73 5.63 -18.59
CA LEU A 31 1.84 6.51 -17.83
C LEU A 31 0.52 6.78 -18.56
N GLN A 32 0.57 7.01 -19.88
CA GLN A 32 -0.61 7.25 -20.72
C GLN A 32 -1.48 5.99 -20.91
N ALA A 33 -0.88 4.80 -20.86
CA ALA A 33 -1.60 3.54 -21.02
C ALA A 33 -2.42 3.16 -19.78
N LEU A 34 -2.14 3.77 -18.61
CA LEU A 34 -2.85 3.45 -17.38
C LEU A 34 -4.34 3.79 -17.49
N PRO A 35 -5.23 2.91 -16.99
CA PRO A 35 -6.65 3.23 -16.89
C PRO A 35 -6.87 4.31 -15.80
N THR A 36 -7.77 5.25 -16.06
CA THR A 36 -8.10 6.36 -15.13
C THR A 36 -9.46 6.21 -14.46
N GLU A 37 -10.34 5.34 -14.99
CA GLU A 37 -11.73 5.27 -14.57
C GLU A 37 -12.21 3.82 -14.38
N GLY A 38 -13.19 3.66 -13.48
CA GLY A 38 -13.84 2.37 -13.22
C GLY A 38 -12.90 1.33 -12.60
N LEU A 39 -11.90 1.75 -11.84
CA LEU A 39 -10.82 0.89 -11.35
C LEU A 39 -11.29 -0.19 -10.37
N GLY A 40 -12.17 0.16 -9.43
CA GLY A 40 -12.70 -0.78 -8.43
C GLY A 40 -11.57 -1.51 -7.71
N VAL A 41 -11.57 -2.85 -7.75
CA VAL A 41 -10.53 -3.69 -7.12
C VAL A 41 -9.11 -3.45 -7.67
N TRP A 42 -8.98 -2.83 -8.85
CA TRP A 42 -7.70 -2.52 -9.47
C TRP A 42 -7.15 -1.15 -9.08
N GLU A 43 -7.85 -0.37 -8.26
CA GLU A 43 -7.42 0.98 -7.90
C GLU A 43 -6.06 0.97 -7.20
N GLY A 44 -5.91 0.17 -6.14
CA GLY A 44 -4.63 0.01 -5.44
C GLY A 44 -3.47 -0.37 -6.38
N PRO A 45 -3.59 -1.47 -7.13
CA PRO A 45 -2.58 -1.87 -8.12
C PRO A 45 -2.27 -0.82 -9.19
N THR A 46 -3.29 -0.11 -9.69
CA THR A 46 -3.14 0.91 -10.74
C THR A 46 -2.34 2.11 -10.22
N PHE A 47 -2.69 2.62 -9.03
CA PHE A 47 -1.96 3.72 -8.40
C PHE A 47 -0.56 3.30 -7.96
N PHE A 48 -0.36 2.05 -7.57
CA PHE A 48 0.97 1.52 -7.27
C PHE A 48 1.88 1.54 -8.52
N LEU A 49 1.37 1.05 -9.67
CA LEU A 49 2.11 1.08 -10.93
C LEU A 49 2.37 2.52 -11.40
N ARG A 50 1.38 3.43 -11.25
CA ARG A 50 1.56 4.87 -11.50
C ARG A 50 2.72 5.44 -10.70
N GLY A 51 2.79 5.11 -9.40
CA GLY A 51 3.87 5.54 -8.51
C GLY A 51 5.24 5.05 -8.98
N GLN A 52 5.35 3.80 -9.44
CA GLN A 52 6.62 3.27 -9.99
C GLN A 52 7.06 4.01 -11.25
N ILE A 53 6.15 4.23 -12.19
CA ILE A 53 6.43 4.94 -13.45
C ILE A 53 6.90 6.37 -13.16
N LEU A 54 6.21 7.09 -12.27
CA LEU A 54 6.58 8.46 -11.87
C LEU A 54 7.92 8.52 -11.14
N THR A 55 8.21 7.50 -10.32
CA THR A 55 9.50 7.34 -9.63
C THR A 55 10.65 7.20 -10.63
N ALA A 56 10.42 6.46 -11.71
CA ALA A 56 11.39 6.28 -12.79
C ALA A 56 11.54 7.54 -13.66
N LEU A 57 10.47 8.33 -13.82
CA LEU A 57 10.51 9.66 -14.47
C LEU A 57 11.15 10.75 -13.59
N GLY A 58 11.43 10.47 -12.32
CA GLY A 58 11.98 11.45 -11.37
C GLY A 58 10.94 12.39 -10.74
N ASN A 59 9.65 12.22 -11.04
CA ASN A 59 8.58 13.01 -10.45
C ASN A 59 8.19 12.45 -9.06
N LEU A 60 9.05 12.70 -8.08
CA LEU A 60 8.95 12.10 -6.74
C LEU A 60 7.71 12.57 -5.95
N SER A 61 7.24 13.79 -6.18
CA SER A 61 6.05 14.33 -5.49
C SER A 61 4.78 13.58 -5.88
N GLU A 62 4.52 13.45 -7.19
CA GLU A 62 3.36 12.71 -7.67
C GLU A 62 3.48 11.20 -7.45
N ALA A 63 4.71 10.67 -7.49
CA ALA A 63 4.96 9.28 -7.15
C ALA A 63 4.56 8.99 -5.69
N ALA A 64 4.96 9.84 -4.75
CA ALA A 64 4.58 9.73 -3.36
C ALA A 64 3.06 9.82 -3.17
N ALA A 65 2.38 10.74 -3.85
CA ALA A 65 0.92 10.82 -3.82
C ALA A 65 0.26 9.53 -4.32
N SER A 66 0.78 8.95 -5.40
CA SER A 66 0.26 7.70 -5.96
C SER A 66 0.45 6.51 -5.03
N PHE A 67 1.63 6.36 -4.42
CA PHE A 67 1.88 5.28 -3.47
C PHE A 67 1.03 5.40 -2.21
N ARG A 68 0.83 6.64 -1.71
CA ARG A 68 -0.05 6.89 -0.57
C ARG A 68 -1.48 6.44 -0.87
N HIS A 69 -2.02 6.85 -2.02
CA HIS A 69 -3.35 6.45 -2.46
C HIS A 69 -3.47 4.92 -2.57
N ALA A 70 -2.50 4.28 -3.23
CA ALA A 70 -2.47 2.82 -3.34
C ALA A 70 -2.47 2.12 -1.97
N ALA A 71 -1.75 2.67 -1.00
CA ALA A 71 -1.67 2.11 0.34
C ALA A 71 -2.94 2.36 1.18
N GLU A 72 -3.67 3.44 0.92
CA GLU A 72 -4.90 3.79 1.64
C GLU A 72 -6.11 2.99 1.16
N VAL A 73 -6.20 2.70 -0.14
CA VAL A 73 -7.28 1.89 -0.72
C VAL A 73 -7.04 0.38 -0.56
N SER A 74 -5.80 -0.03 -0.28
CA SER A 74 -5.45 -1.43 -0.05
C SER A 74 -5.70 -1.83 1.40
N SER A 75 -6.18 -3.05 1.61
CA SER A 75 -6.30 -3.63 2.95
C SER A 75 -5.01 -4.32 3.37
N PHE A 76 -4.74 -4.33 4.68
CA PHE A 76 -3.67 -5.14 5.24
C PHE A 76 -3.87 -6.62 4.90
N PRO A 77 -2.81 -7.39 4.56
CA PRO A 77 -1.39 -7.03 4.52
C PRO A 77 -0.90 -6.44 3.19
N HIS A 78 -1.78 -6.26 2.21
CA HIS A 78 -1.42 -5.84 0.85
C HIS A 78 -0.99 -4.37 0.77
N ASP A 79 -1.38 -3.53 1.72
CA ASP A 79 -0.98 -2.12 1.82
C ASP A 79 0.51 -1.91 2.14
N ARG A 80 1.16 -2.90 2.78
CA ARG A 80 2.57 -2.80 3.24
C ARG A 80 3.54 -2.44 2.13
N ILE A 81 3.37 -3.03 0.94
CA ILE A 81 4.29 -2.80 -0.18
C ILE A 81 4.19 -1.36 -0.70
N ALA A 82 2.99 -0.78 -0.69
CA ALA A 82 2.77 0.60 -1.08
C ALA A 82 3.31 1.59 -0.04
N TRP A 83 3.17 1.30 1.26
CA TRP A 83 3.83 2.07 2.33
C TRP A 83 5.36 2.02 2.23
N LEU A 84 5.92 0.86 1.90
CA LEU A 84 7.36 0.72 1.70
C LEU A 84 7.84 1.54 0.50
N ALA A 85 7.14 1.46 -0.63
CA ALA A 85 7.45 2.25 -1.81
C ALA A 85 7.35 3.76 -1.54
N LEU A 86 6.33 4.19 -0.79
CA LEU A 86 6.19 5.58 -0.35
C LEU A 86 7.38 6.02 0.50
N SER A 87 7.79 5.23 1.50
CA SER A 87 8.96 5.50 2.33
C SER A 87 10.22 5.71 1.49
N HIS A 88 10.48 4.83 0.53
CA HIS A 88 11.62 4.99 -0.38
C HIS A 88 11.51 6.24 -1.26
N CYS A 89 10.31 6.58 -1.74
CA CYS A 89 10.07 7.74 -2.58
C CYS A 89 10.33 9.04 -1.83
N VAL A 90 9.78 9.21 -0.63
CA VAL A 90 9.97 10.44 0.16
C VAL A 90 11.40 10.59 0.67
N ARG A 91 12.08 9.46 1.00
CA ARG A 91 13.52 9.48 1.31
C ARG A 91 14.34 10.02 0.15
N ARG A 92 14.04 9.60 -1.09
CA ARG A 92 14.71 10.11 -2.30
C ARG A 92 14.42 11.59 -2.55
N ALA A 93 13.26 12.08 -2.10
CA ALA A 93 12.90 13.49 -2.16
C ALA A 93 13.55 14.34 -1.06
N GLY A 94 14.25 13.72 -0.10
CA GLY A 94 14.95 14.39 0.99
C GLY A 94 14.20 14.44 2.32
N ASP A 95 12.95 13.98 2.37
CA ASP A 95 12.16 13.94 3.60
C ASP A 95 12.38 12.61 4.35
N VAL A 96 13.45 12.61 5.14
CA VAL A 96 13.90 11.43 5.90
C VAL A 96 12.95 11.11 7.05
N ASP A 97 12.38 12.12 7.70
CA ASP A 97 11.47 11.93 8.84
C ASP A 97 10.18 11.22 8.38
N ALA A 98 9.58 11.69 7.28
CA ALA A 98 8.44 11.01 6.68
C ALA A 98 8.80 9.59 6.22
N ALA A 99 10.01 9.38 5.68
CA ALA A 99 10.45 8.06 5.26
C ALA A 99 10.48 7.05 6.40
N VAL A 100 11.01 7.45 7.57
CA VAL A 100 11.04 6.61 8.78
C VAL A 100 9.62 6.29 9.24
N HIS A 101 8.73 7.29 9.25
CA HIS A 101 7.33 7.09 9.62
C HIS A 101 6.63 6.06 8.73
N TYR A 102 6.70 6.21 7.40
CA TYR A 102 6.07 5.27 6.47
C TYR A 102 6.73 3.89 6.48
N LEU A 103 8.05 3.80 6.73
CA LEU A 103 8.73 2.51 6.91
C LEU A 103 8.19 1.78 8.14
N GLY A 104 7.99 2.49 9.26
CA GLY A 104 7.35 1.95 10.46
C GLY A 104 5.98 1.37 10.14
N ARG A 105 5.17 2.09 9.36
CA ARG A 105 3.85 1.62 8.93
C ARG A 105 3.93 0.37 8.04
N ALA A 106 4.83 0.35 7.07
CA ALA A 106 5.07 -0.82 6.21
C ALA A 106 5.48 -2.08 7.00
N ARG A 107 6.20 -1.90 8.11
CA ARG A 107 6.63 -2.97 9.02
C ARG A 107 5.58 -3.33 10.08
N GLY A 108 4.46 -2.62 10.11
CA GLY A 108 3.35 -2.87 11.02
C GLY A 108 3.41 -2.16 12.37
N ALA A 109 4.34 -1.21 12.57
CA ALA A 109 4.44 -0.43 13.81
C ALA A 109 3.28 0.58 13.98
N PHE A 110 2.70 1.03 12.86
CA PHE A 110 1.56 1.98 12.81
C PHE A 110 0.38 1.41 12.02
N SER A 111 0.22 0.10 12.12
CA SER A 111 -0.89 -0.64 11.57
C SER A 111 -2.24 -0.06 12.00
N ARG A 112 -3.09 0.31 11.05
CA ARG A 112 -4.47 0.75 11.33
C ARG A 112 -5.25 -0.30 12.16
N HIS A 113 -4.87 -1.58 12.05
CA HIS A 113 -5.43 -2.72 12.78
C HIS A 113 -4.83 -2.95 14.19
N LEU A 114 -3.72 -2.30 14.57
CA LEU A 114 -3.27 -2.34 15.97
C LEU A 114 -4.10 -1.43 16.89
N PHE A 115 -4.90 -0.54 16.29
CA PHE A 115 -5.98 0.18 16.94
C PHE A 115 -7.30 -0.44 16.52
N LEU A 116 -7.52 -1.72 16.89
CA LEU A 116 -8.87 -2.14 17.22
C LEU A 116 -9.41 -1.11 18.21
N THR A 117 -10.55 -0.51 17.92
CA THR A 117 -11.21 0.37 18.88
C THR A 117 -11.46 -0.43 20.16
N ASN A 118 -11.58 0.24 21.31
CA ASN A 118 -11.78 -0.41 22.62
C ASN A 118 -12.93 -1.44 22.62
N GLU A 119 -13.86 -1.36 21.67
CA GLU A 119 -14.99 -2.28 21.51
C GLU A 119 -14.56 -3.70 21.09
N GLU A 120 -13.57 -3.86 20.22
CA GLU A 120 -13.15 -5.19 19.72
C GLU A 120 -12.10 -5.88 20.61
N ARG A 121 -11.47 -5.13 21.54
CA ARG A 121 -10.50 -5.65 22.51
C ARG A 121 -11.14 -6.51 23.60
N THR A 122 -12.45 -6.39 23.81
CA THR A 122 -13.19 -7.12 24.85
C THR A 122 -13.52 -8.57 24.47
N ALA A 123 -13.23 -8.99 23.22
CA ALA A 123 -13.59 -10.32 22.73
C ALA A 123 -12.45 -11.36 22.71
N LEU A 124 -11.23 -10.99 23.14
CA LEU A 124 -10.12 -11.95 23.22
C LEU A 124 -9.80 -12.22 24.70
N PRO A 125 -9.94 -13.47 25.19
CA PRO A 125 -9.50 -13.81 26.52
C PRO A 125 -7.97 -13.73 26.53
N PHE A 126 -7.46 -12.63 27.06
CA PHE A 126 -6.07 -12.52 27.47
C PHE A 126 -5.90 -13.55 28.60
N GLN A 127 -5.38 -14.74 28.27
CA GLN A 127 -4.95 -15.69 29.29
C GLN A 127 -3.75 -15.08 30.00
N THR A 128 -4.01 -14.38 31.09
CA THR A 128 -3.01 -14.03 32.09
C THR A 128 -2.49 -15.32 32.73
N GLU A 129 -1.42 -15.90 32.18
CA GLU A 129 -0.51 -16.72 32.98
C GLU A 129 0.40 -15.80 33.78
N GLU A 130 -0.19 -15.17 34.78
CA GLU A 130 0.51 -14.56 35.91
C GLU A 130 0.10 -15.33 37.16
N ARG A 131 0.54 -16.59 37.25
CA ARG A 131 0.53 -17.40 38.48
C ARG A 131 1.71 -18.34 38.50
N ARG A 132 2.81 -17.90 39.10
CA ARG A 132 3.56 -18.61 40.16
C ARG A 132 4.78 -17.79 40.56
N GLU A 133 4.52 -16.68 41.21
CA GLU A 133 5.45 -16.20 42.22
C GLU A 133 4.62 -15.66 43.39
N LYS A 134 4.93 -16.15 44.59
CA LYS A 134 4.32 -15.83 45.90
C LYS A 134 3.11 -16.67 46.32
N GLU A 135 3.38 -17.92 46.68
CA GLU A 135 2.91 -18.41 47.98
C GLU A 135 4.10 -18.39 48.93
N GLY A 136 4.05 -17.50 49.94
CA GLY A 136 4.91 -17.51 51.11
C GLY A 136 4.67 -18.79 51.93
N LYS A 137 5.66 -19.33 52.63
CA LYS A 137 6.06 -18.84 53.97
C LYS A 137 4.86 -18.45 54.83
N ALA A 138 4.27 -19.46 55.47
CA ALA A 138 4.02 -19.52 56.91
C ALA A 138 3.77 -20.99 57.28
#